data_AF-A0A951R8Q0-F1
#
_entry.id   AF-A0A951R8Q0-F1
#
_cell.length_a   1.000
_cell.length_b   1.000
_cell.length_c   1.000
_cell.angle_alpha   90.00
_cell.angle_beta   90.00
_cell.angle_gamma   90.00
#
_symmetry.space_group_name_H-M   'P 1'
#
loop_
_entity.id
_entity.type
_entity.pdbx_description
1 polymer ?
#
loop_
_entity_poly.entity_id
_entity_poly.type
_entity_poly.pdbx_seq_one_letter_code
_entity_poly.pdbx_strand_id
1 'polypeptide(L)'
;MRTLYRLIVSILIAGSLFSQIRQQDFLDPAKVRRSYRIKDFKAILFIDEEVFPKNPGLEEREYIETSGFRVQLISTQDINEALKVRTQADSLYNLPVYIDFESPNYKVRIGNYATNDEALMAQRRMQNQGFKFAWVVPSKVILVK
;
A
#
# COMPACT_ATOMS: atom_id res chain seq x y z
N MET A 1 -36.54 28.15 33.65
CA MET A 1 -37.13 27.37 32.54
C MET A 1 -36.85 27.97 31.15
N ARG A 2 -37.15 29.24 30.88
CA ARG A 2 -36.91 29.88 29.56
C ARG A 2 -35.44 29.99 29.14
N THR A 3 -34.54 30.21 30.09
CA THR A 3 -33.08 30.34 29.86
C THR A 3 -32.42 29.00 29.53
N LEU A 4 -32.85 27.92 30.20
CA LEU A 4 -32.36 26.56 29.96
C LEU A 4 -32.73 26.06 28.56
N TYR A 5 -33.96 26.32 28.12
CA TYR A 5 -34.43 25.96 26.78
C TYR A 5 -33.61 26.65 25.68
N ARG A 6 -33.27 27.94 25.87
CA ARG A 6 -32.40 28.67 24.91
C ARG A 6 -31.00 28.06 24.83
N LEU A 7 -30.45 27.58 25.94
CA LEU A 7 -29.14 26.94 25.97
C LEU A 7 -29.16 25.60 25.22
N ILE A 8 -30.19 24.77 25.44
CA ILE A 8 -30.36 23.48 24.76
C ILE A 8 -30.57 23.67 23.25
N VAL A 9 -31.37 24.66 22.85
CA VAL A 9 -31.58 25.00 21.43
C VAL A 9 -30.28 25.50 20.79
N SER A 10 -29.47 26.29 21.50
CA SER A 10 -28.18 26.76 20.97
C SER A 10 -27.15 25.63 20.76
N ILE A 11 -27.15 24.62 21.63
CA ILE A 11 -26.26 23.44 21.51
C ILE A 11 -26.69 22.55 20.33
N LEU A 12 -28.00 22.39 20.12
CA LEU A 12 -28.52 21.64 18.97
C LEU A 12 -28.20 22.31 17.63
N ILE A 13 -28.25 23.64 17.55
CA ILE A 13 -27.89 24.40 16.34
C ILE A 13 -26.36 24.37 16.10
N ALA A 14 -25.55 24.38 17.16
CA ALA A 14 -24.10 24.26 17.02
C ALA A 14 -23.66 22.86 16.55
N GLY A 15 -24.37 21.80 16.99
CA GLY A 15 -24.11 20.43 16.56
C GLY A 15 -24.39 20.17 15.07
N SER A 16 -25.37 20.84 14.48
CA SER A 16 -25.68 20.69 13.05
C SER A 16 -24.66 21.38 12.13
N LEU A 17 -23.92 22.37 12.62
CA LEU A 17 -22.82 23.01 11.87
C LEU A 17 -21.57 22.13 11.79
N PHE A 18 -21.36 21.23 12.76
CA PHE A 18 -20.20 20.31 12.79
C PHE A 18 -20.38 19.03 11.95
N SER A 19 -21.59 18.74 11.47
CA SER A 19 -21.90 17.53 10.69
C SER A 19 -21.79 17.70 9.16
N GLN A 20 -21.00 18.66 8.68
CA GLN A 20 -20.61 18.73 7.27
C GLN A 20 -19.18 18.26 7.10
N ILE A 21 -18.93 16.97 7.33
CA ILE A 21 -17.79 16.30 6.69
C ILE A 21 -18.08 16.36 5.20
N ARG A 22 -17.40 17.26 4.48
CA ARG A 22 -17.42 17.32 3.03
C ARG A 22 -16.79 16.05 2.48
N GLN A 23 -17.57 15.00 2.33
CA GLN A 23 -17.14 13.82 1.60
C GLN A 23 -17.40 14.08 0.12
N GLN A 24 -16.44 14.72 -0.55
CA GLN A 24 -16.39 14.81 -2.01
C GLN A 24 -15.02 15.30 -2.51
N ASP A 25 -13.97 14.56 -2.18
CA ASP A 25 -12.84 14.48 -3.09
C ASP A 25 -13.14 13.31 -4.05
N PHE A 26 -14.04 13.56 -5.01
CA PHE A 26 -14.14 12.71 -6.18
C PHE A 26 -12.74 12.69 -6.81
N LEU A 27 -12.08 11.53 -6.77
CA LEU A 27 -10.77 11.33 -7.35
C LEU A 27 -10.90 11.56 -8.86
N ASP A 28 -10.51 12.75 -9.32
CA ASP A 28 -10.41 13.05 -10.74
C ASP A 28 -9.42 12.05 -11.38
N PRO A 29 -9.89 11.17 -12.30
CA PRO A 29 -9.03 10.17 -12.93
C PRO A 29 -7.82 10.79 -13.61
N ALA A 30 -7.95 12.03 -14.10
CA ALA A 30 -6.87 12.75 -14.76
C ALA A 30 -5.79 13.25 -13.77
N LYS A 31 -6.13 13.49 -12.50
CA LYS A 31 -5.19 13.90 -11.45
C LYS A 31 -4.47 12.74 -10.77
N VAL A 32 -5.05 11.54 -10.81
CA VAL A 32 -4.44 10.30 -10.27
C VAL A 32 -3.28 9.80 -11.15
N ARG A 33 -3.18 10.28 -12.40
CA ARG A 33 -2.08 9.97 -13.34
C ARG A 33 -0.75 10.66 -12.96
N ARG A 34 -0.40 10.74 -11.67
CA ARG A 34 1.02 10.87 -11.29
C ARG A 34 1.65 9.50 -11.48
N SER A 35 2.76 9.49 -12.18
CA SER A 35 3.50 8.30 -12.60
C SER A 35 3.73 7.34 -11.43
N TYR A 36 2.87 6.34 -11.30
CA TYR A 36 3.37 5.03 -10.91
C TYR A 36 4.37 4.67 -12.00
N ARG A 37 5.66 4.67 -11.63
CA ARG A 37 6.66 3.99 -12.44
C ARG A 37 6.31 2.52 -12.27
N ILE A 38 5.40 2.06 -13.12
CA ILE A 38 5.02 0.68 -13.20
C ILE A 38 6.26 -0.05 -13.70
N LYS A 39 7.12 -0.48 -12.78
CA LYS A 39 7.97 -1.63 -13.03
C LYS A 39 7.04 -2.82 -12.83
N ASP A 40 6.55 -3.33 -13.95
CA ASP A 40 5.81 -4.58 -14.11
C ASP A 40 4.35 -4.59 -13.59
N PHE A 41 3.45 -3.86 -14.27
CA PHE A 41 2.04 -4.27 -14.35
C PHE A 41 2.02 -5.37 -15.40
N LYS A 42 2.08 -6.63 -14.95
CA LYS A 42 1.48 -7.70 -15.74
C LYS A 42 -0.03 -7.50 -15.58
N ALA A 43 -0.69 -7.15 -16.68
CA ALA A 43 -2.07 -6.69 -16.71
C ALA A 43 -3.02 -7.63 -15.95
N ILE A 44 -3.92 -7.01 -15.19
CA ILE A 44 -5.09 -7.64 -14.56
C ILE A 44 -6.02 -8.13 -15.67
N LEU A 45 -6.41 -9.40 -15.58
CA LEU A 45 -7.53 -10.10 -16.24
C LEU A 45 -8.34 -9.29 -17.28
N PHE A 46 -7.92 -9.33 -18.53
CA PHE A 46 -8.78 -9.46 -19.71
C PHE A 46 -7.96 -10.27 -20.72
N ILE A 47 -8.10 -11.59 -20.70
CA ILE A 47 -7.55 -12.46 -21.74
C ILE A 47 -8.48 -12.33 -22.94
N ASP A 48 -8.30 -11.25 -23.69
CA ASP A 48 -8.62 -11.27 -25.12
C ASP A 48 -7.27 -11.30 -25.82
N GLU A 49 -6.85 -12.53 -26.15
CA GLU A 49 -5.53 -12.86 -26.71
C GLU A 49 -5.26 -12.14 -28.05
N GLU A 50 -6.29 -11.52 -28.65
CA GLU A 50 -6.22 -10.82 -29.93
C GLU A 50 -5.58 -9.43 -29.89
N VAL A 51 -5.59 -8.71 -28.75
CA VAL A 51 -5.26 -7.27 -28.75
C VAL A 51 -3.74 -6.99 -28.65
N PHE A 52 -2.96 -7.95 -28.15
CA PHE A 52 -1.51 -7.79 -28.00
C PHE A 52 -0.76 -8.91 -28.73
N PRO A 53 -0.15 -8.65 -29.90
CA PRO A 53 0.65 -9.67 -30.57
C PRO A 53 1.74 -10.13 -29.61
N LYS A 54 1.77 -11.44 -29.31
CA LYS A 54 2.75 -12.08 -28.44
C LYS A 54 4.15 -11.74 -28.97
N ASN A 55 4.83 -10.79 -28.35
CA ASN A 55 6.16 -10.37 -28.77
C ASN A 55 7.16 -11.45 -28.35
N PRO A 56 7.75 -12.23 -29.29
CA PRO A 56 8.51 -13.43 -28.98
C PRO A 56 9.86 -13.15 -28.29
N GLY A 57 10.23 -11.88 -28.08
CA GLY A 57 11.46 -11.47 -27.39
C GLY A 57 11.31 -11.26 -25.88
N LEU A 58 10.11 -11.40 -25.31
CA LEU A 58 9.90 -11.36 -23.86
C LEU A 58 9.90 -12.80 -23.34
N GLU A 59 10.97 -13.23 -22.67
CA GLU A 59 10.95 -14.48 -21.91
C GLU A 59 9.74 -14.45 -20.98
N GLU A 60 8.81 -15.39 -21.22
CA GLU A 60 7.58 -15.51 -20.45
C GLU A 60 7.95 -16.07 -19.06
N ARG A 61 8.39 -15.18 -18.17
CA ARG A 61 8.64 -15.53 -16.78
C ARG A 61 7.35 -16.04 -16.17
N GLU A 62 7.37 -17.29 -15.74
CA GLU A 62 6.27 -17.90 -15.01
C GLU A 62 6.27 -17.30 -13.59
N TYR A 63 5.21 -16.56 -13.27
CA TYR A 63 5.02 -15.98 -11.94
C TYR A 63 4.09 -16.89 -11.16
N ILE A 64 4.52 -17.35 -9.99
CA ILE A 64 3.74 -18.25 -9.14
C ILE A 64 3.43 -17.54 -7.83
N GLU A 65 2.15 -17.53 -7.45
CA GLU A 65 1.73 -17.13 -6.12
C GLU A 65 1.88 -18.31 -5.15
N THR A 66 2.65 -18.13 -4.09
CA THR A 66 2.89 -19.17 -3.08
C THR A 66 2.98 -18.59 -1.68
N SER A 67 2.99 -19.46 -0.67
CA SER A 67 3.28 -19.07 0.71
C SER A 67 4.77 -18.77 0.85
N GLY A 68 5.11 -17.62 1.42
CA GLY A 68 6.48 -17.18 1.67
C GLY A 68 6.52 -16.06 2.69
N PHE A 69 7.47 -15.14 2.53
CA PHE A 69 7.75 -14.10 3.52
C PHE A 69 7.96 -12.73 2.87
N ARG A 70 7.57 -11.68 3.59
CA ARG A 70 7.93 -10.29 3.29
C ARG A 70 8.55 -9.65 4.52
N VAL A 71 9.24 -8.53 4.32
CA VAL A 71 9.71 -7.70 5.42
C VAL A 71 8.73 -6.54 5.59
N GLN A 72 8.12 -6.40 6.76
CA GLN A 72 7.29 -5.25 7.10
C GLN A 72 8.17 -4.12 7.64
N LEU A 73 8.03 -2.93 7.07
CA LEU A 73 8.81 -1.74 7.40
C LEU A 73 8.14 -0.88 8.47
N ILE A 74 6.80 -0.73 8.40
CA ILE A 74 6.00 0.04 9.36
C ILE A 74 4.55 -0.48 9.40
N SER A 75 3.84 -0.15 10.48
CA SER A 75 2.39 -0.22 10.61
C SER A 75 1.91 1.10 11.19
N THR A 76 1.07 1.84 10.48
CA THR A 76 0.62 3.18 10.89
C THR A 76 -0.83 3.44 10.51
N GLN A 77 -1.54 4.29 11.26
CA GLN A 77 -2.89 4.73 10.90
C GLN A 77 -2.88 5.87 9.88
N ASP A 78 -1.73 6.52 9.66
CA ASP A 78 -1.57 7.62 8.70
C ASP A 78 -1.09 7.10 7.34
N ILE A 79 -1.96 7.24 6.33
CA ILE A 79 -1.63 6.88 4.95
C ILE A 79 -0.46 7.69 4.39
N ASN A 80 -0.27 8.95 4.80
CA ASN A 80 0.83 9.78 4.31
C ASN A 80 2.18 9.26 4.78
N GLU A 81 2.24 8.80 6.03
CA GLU A 81 3.44 8.15 6.57
C GLU A 81 3.73 6.84 5.81
N ALA A 82 2.71 6.01 5.57
CA ALA A 82 2.87 4.79 4.79
C ALA A 82 3.38 5.06 3.35
N LEU A 83 2.85 6.07 2.67
CA LEU A 83 3.28 6.49 1.33
C LEU A 83 4.70 7.05 1.32
N LYS A 84 5.09 7.80 2.36
CA LYS A 84 6.45 8.31 2.53
C LYS A 84 7.44 7.15 2.68
N VAL A 85 7.14 6.19 3.56
CA VAL A 85 7.99 5.00 3.78
C VAL A 85 8.09 4.16 2.51
N ARG A 86 6.98 3.97 1.79
CA ARG A 86 6.99 3.30 0.47
C ARG A 86 7.93 4.00 -0.51
N THR A 87 7.79 5.31 -0.68
CA THR A 87 8.60 6.10 -1.62
C THR A 87 10.09 6.03 -1.28
N GLN A 88 10.41 6.07 0.01
CA GLN A 88 11.77 5.89 0.50
C GLN A 88 12.31 4.48 0.17
N ALA A 89 11.51 3.44 0.40
CA ALA A 89 11.89 2.07 0.10
C ALA A 89 12.07 1.83 -1.41
N ASP A 90 11.16 2.33 -2.26
CA ASP A 90 11.24 2.27 -3.72
C ASP A 90 12.51 2.97 -4.27
N SER A 91 12.99 4.00 -3.56
CA SER A 91 14.21 4.73 -3.93
C SER A 91 15.49 3.98 -3.54
N LEU A 92 15.44 3.20 -2.45
CA LEU A 92 16.60 2.48 -1.91
C LEU A 92 16.74 1.07 -2.48
N TYR A 93 15.63 0.44 -2.87
CA TYR A 93 15.59 -0.95 -3.28
C TYR A 93 14.91 -1.11 -4.64
N ASN A 94 15.49 -1.95 -5.49
CA ASN A 94 14.81 -2.45 -6.68
C ASN A 94 13.99 -3.69 -6.35
N LEU A 95 13.11 -3.58 -5.35
CA LEU A 95 12.23 -4.65 -4.86
C LEU A 95 10.78 -4.13 -4.84
N PRO A 96 9.78 -5.00 -5.00
CA PRO A 96 8.39 -4.57 -4.92
C PRO A 96 8.04 -4.14 -3.48
N VAL A 97 7.35 -3.00 -3.36
CA VAL A 97 6.86 -2.46 -2.08
C VAL A 97 5.34 -2.38 -2.12
N TYR A 98 4.71 -2.94 -1.09
CA TYR A 98 3.27 -3.09 -0.94
C TYR A 98 2.77 -2.25 0.23
N ILE A 99 1.54 -1.75 0.12
CA ILE A 99 0.81 -1.14 1.22
C ILE A 99 -0.50 -1.91 1.36
N ASP A 100 -0.64 -2.64 2.45
CA ASP A 100 -1.85 -3.38 2.77
C ASP A 100 -2.62 -2.65 3.87
N PHE A 101 -3.92 -2.45 3.72
CA PHE A 101 -4.76 -1.92 4.78
C PHE A 101 -5.37 -3.06 5.59
N GLU A 102 -4.98 -3.14 6.85
CA GLU A 102 -5.54 -4.06 7.84
C GLU A 102 -6.04 -3.21 9.00
N SER A 103 -7.36 -3.00 9.07
CA SER A 103 -8.00 -2.07 9.99
C SER A 103 -7.41 -2.16 11.41
N PRO A 104 -6.97 -1.05 12.02
CA PRO A 104 -7.06 0.34 11.53
C PRO A 104 -5.78 0.84 10.80
N ASN A 105 -4.83 -0.03 10.47
CA ASN A 105 -3.48 0.36 10.05
C ASN A 105 -3.17 0.04 8.58
N TYR A 106 -2.38 0.92 7.98
CA TYR A 106 -1.61 0.68 6.76
C TYR A 106 -0.27 0.01 7.10
N LYS A 107 -0.02 -1.14 6.50
CA LYS A 107 1.21 -1.93 6.67
C LYS A 107 2.05 -1.85 5.41
N VAL A 108 3.27 -1.33 5.52
CA VAL A 108 4.20 -1.26 4.37
C VAL A 108 5.10 -2.49 4.39
N ARG A 109 5.06 -3.29 3.33
CA ARG A 109 5.82 -4.55 3.21
C ARG A 109 6.67 -4.53 1.95
N ILE A 110 7.86 -5.12 1.98
CA ILE A 110 8.81 -5.11 0.87
C ILE A 110 9.34 -6.51 0.55
N GLY A 111 9.51 -6.76 -0.74
CA GLY A 111 10.10 -7.97 -1.30
C GLY A 111 9.15 -9.15 -1.32
N ASN A 112 9.63 -10.24 -1.93
CA ASN A 112 8.98 -11.54 -2.01
C ASN A 112 10.09 -12.58 -1.75
N TYR A 113 10.05 -13.27 -0.61
CA TYR A 113 11.08 -14.23 -0.21
C TYR A 113 10.46 -15.61 -0.06
N ALA A 114 11.14 -16.64 -0.58
CA ALA A 114 10.66 -18.01 -0.50
C ALA A 114 10.87 -18.58 0.91
N THR A 115 12.00 -18.24 1.52
CA THR A 115 12.41 -18.77 2.83
C THR A 115 12.47 -17.68 3.90
N ASN A 116 12.35 -18.10 5.16
CA ASN A 116 12.48 -17.19 6.29
C ASN A 116 13.90 -16.60 6.38
N ASP A 117 14.93 -17.41 6.09
CA ASP A 117 16.33 -17.00 6.14
C ASP A 117 16.65 -15.90 5.12
N GLU A 118 16.12 -16.00 3.90
CA GLU A 118 16.21 -14.94 2.89
C GLU A 118 15.61 -13.62 3.39
N ALA A 119 14.42 -13.70 3.99
CA ALA A 119 13.74 -12.54 4.53
C ALA A 119 14.49 -11.94 5.73
N LEU A 120 15.07 -12.76 6.61
CA LEU A 120 15.89 -12.31 7.74
C LEU A 120 17.18 -11.62 7.28
N MET A 121 17.84 -12.15 6.25
CA MET A 121 19.00 -11.47 5.65
C MET A 121 18.62 -10.11 5.07
N ALA A 122 17.50 -10.03 4.36
CA ALA A 122 17.00 -8.77 3.82
C ALA A 122 16.61 -7.77 4.92
N GLN A 123 15.90 -8.23 5.95
CA GLN A 123 15.53 -7.44 7.12
C GLN A 123 16.75 -6.83 7.80
N ARG A 124 17.81 -7.61 8.06
CA ARG A 124 19.06 -7.10 8.65
C ARG A 124 19.68 -5.98 7.80
N ARG A 125 19.71 -6.14 6.47
CA ARG A 125 20.19 -5.09 5.56
C ARG A 125 19.34 -3.82 5.67
N MET A 126 18.01 -3.97 5.68
CA MET A 126 17.07 -2.84 5.78
C MET A 126 17.19 -2.11 7.12
N GLN A 127 17.36 -2.83 8.23
CA GLN A 127 17.60 -2.25 9.55
C GLN A 127 18.91 -1.44 9.60
N ASN A 128 19.96 -1.94 8.94
CA ASN A 128 21.24 -1.22 8.84
C ASN A 128 21.10 0.07 8.00
N GLN A 129 20.17 0.09 7.04
CA GLN A 129 19.94 1.22 6.13
C GLN A 129 18.85 2.21 6.59
N GLY A 130 18.33 2.06 7.81
CA GLY A 130 17.45 3.05 8.46
C GLY A 130 16.07 2.54 8.84
N PHE A 131 15.64 1.38 8.36
CA PHE A 131 14.36 0.76 8.75
C PHE A 131 14.52 -0.04 10.04
N LYS A 132 14.89 0.63 11.14
CA LYS A 132 15.32 0.01 12.41
C LYS A 132 14.31 -0.97 13.00
N PHE A 133 13.02 -0.72 12.80
CA PHE A 133 11.95 -1.54 13.34
C PHE A 133 11.43 -2.57 12.35
N ALA A 134 12.09 -2.81 11.22
CA ALA A 134 11.61 -3.78 10.22
C ALA A 134 11.64 -5.21 10.78
N TRP A 135 10.62 -6.01 10.43
CA TRP A 135 10.48 -7.42 10.86
C TRP A 135 9.94 -8.31 9.75
N VAL A 136 10.21 -9.60 9.82
CA VAL A 136 9.75 -10.59 8.85
C VAL A 136 8.31 -11.01 9.18
N VAL A 137 7.46 -11.10 8.15
CA VAL A 137 6.08 -11.58 8.24
C VAL A 137 5.79 -12.66 7.20
N PRO A 138 5.07 -13.74 7.55
CA PRO A 138 4.52 -14.67 6.56
C PRO A 138 3.53 -13.95 5.64
N SER A 139 3.55 -14.25 4.34
CA SER A 139 2.66 -13.63 3.36
C SER A 139 2.49 -14.50 2.10
N LYS A 140 1.48 -14.18 1.29
CA LYS A 140 1.40 -14.68 -0.09
C LYS A 140 2.30 -13.83 -0.98
N VAL A 141 3.29 -14.48 -1.59
CA VAL A 141 4.34 -13.84 -2.37
C VAL A 141 4.30 -14.34 -3.80
N ILE A 142 4.72 -13.46 -4.72
CA ILE A 142 4.86 -13.81 -6.14
C ILE A 142 6.35 -14.06 -6.39
N LEU A 143 6.68 -15.30 -6.76
CA LEU A 143 8.03 -15.70 -7.12
C LEU A 143 8.12 -15.92 -8.63
N VAL A 144 9.29 -15.61 -9.20
CA VAL A 144 9.63 -15.95 -10.58
C VAL A 144 10.22 -17.35 -10.57
N LYS A 145 9.69 -18.23 -11.41
CA LYS A 145 10.23 -19.57 -11.66
C LYS A 145 11.16 -19.58 -12.86
#